data_AF-W4V824-F1
#
_entry.id   AF-W4V824-F1
#
_cell.length_a   1.000
_cell.length_b   1.000
_cell.length_c   1.000
_cell.angle_alpha   90.00
_cell.angle_beta   90.00
_cell.angle_gamma   90.00
#
_symmetry.space_group_name_H-M   'P 1'
#
loop_
_entity.id
_entity.type
_entity.pdbx_description
1 polymer ?
#
loop_
_entity_poly.entity_id
_entity_poly.type
_entity_poly.pdbx_seq_one_letter_code
_entity_poly.pdbx_strand_id
1 'polypeptide(L)'
;MAKRIRHTGLERAVIGVSGGLDSTLALLVTAKAFDLLDIPRKNILAITMPGFGTTDVTYTNAMEFMKSMDVEIREINIKDACLQHFKDIGHDPAIHDVTYENVQARERTQILMDIANKEGGLVIGTGDLSELALGWCTYNGDHMSMYAVNASIPKTLVSFLVKWVADNMLESKAKEVLYRILNTPISPELLPPDAKVKSTKKRRTL
;
A
#
# COMPACT_ATOMS: atom_id res chain seq x y z
N MET A 1 -9.34 -14.06 -2.80
CA MET A 1 -8.19 -14.21 -1.89
C MET A 1 -8.10 -15.62 -1.27
N ALA A 2 -9.02 -16.05 -0.39
CA ALA A 2 -8.90 -17.36 0.30
C ALA A 2 -8.66 -18.57 -0.63
N LYS A 3 -9.35 -18.67 -1.77
CA LYS A 3 -9.11 -19.71 -2.78
C LYS A 3 -7.67 -19.69 -3.33
N ARG A 4 -7.09 -18.50 -3.51
CA ARG A 4 -5.72 -18.34 -4.02
C ARG A 4 -4.70 -18.84 -3.00
N ILE A 5 -4.79 -18.39 -1.74
CA ILE A 5 -3.91 -18.82 -0.64
C ILE A 5 -3.89 -20.36 -0.57
N ARG A 6 -5.06 -20.98 -0.48
CA ARG A 6 -5.21 -22.44 -0.43
C ARG A 6 -4.62 -23.14 -1.65
N HIS A 7 -4.76 -22.57 -2.85
CA HIS A 7 -4.22 -23.17 -4.07
C HIS A 7 -2.69 -23.09 -4.12
N THR A 8 -2.10 -22.00 -3.63
CA THR A 8 -0.65 -21.81 -3.61
C THR A 8 0.04 -22.60 -2.49
N GLY A 9 -0.69 -22.95 -1.43
CA GLY A 9 -0.10 -23.54 -0.21
C GLY A 9 0.76 -22.56 0.61
N LEU A 10 0.90 -21.31 0.15
CA LEU A 10 1.64 -20.27 0.85
C LEU A 10 0.77 -19.69 1.96
N GLU A 11 1.17 -19.92 3.20
CA GLU A 11 0.46 -19.41 4.39
C GLU A 11 0.95 -18.03 4.83
N ARG A 12 1.87 -17.40 4.07
CA ARG A 12 2.45 -16.08 4.36
C ARG A 12 1.99 -15.06 3.32
N ALA A 13 1.56 -13.87 3.77
CA ALA A 13 1.23 -12.75 2.88
C ALA A 13 2.11 -11.55 3.21
N VAL A 14 2.55 -10.82 2.18
CA VAL A 14 3.33 -9.59 2.30
C VAL A 14 2.55 -8.46 1.66
N ILE A 15 2.34 -7.36 2.38
CA ILE A 15 1.52 -6.24 1.92
C ILE A 15 2.12 -4.91 2.34
N GLY A 16 2.21 -3.97 1.39
CA GLY A 16 2.54 -2.58 1.67
C GLY A 16 1.34 -1.82 2.23
N VAL A 17 1.50 -1.14 3.36
CA VAL A 17 0.44 -0.34 4.01
C VAL A 17 0.86 1.12 4.06
N SER A 18 0.24 1.95 3.21
CA SER A 18 0.54 3.39 3.08
C SER A 18 -0.23 4.26 4.08
N GLY A 19 -1.30 3.73 4.68
CA GLY A 19 -2.27 4.51 5.46
C GLY A 19 -3.38 5.14 4.59
N GLY A 20 -3.37 4.87 3.29
CA GLY A 20 -4.45 5.21 2.36
C GLY A 20 -5.56 4.15 2.30
N LEU A 21 -6.62 4.45 1.55
CA LEU A 21 -7.82 3.61 1.48
C LEU A 21 -7.60 2.24 0.85
N ASP A 22 -6.80 2.14 -0.21
CA ASP A 22 -6.72 0.88 -0.98
C ASP A 22 -5.88 -0.17 -0.25
N SER A 23 -4.75 0.24 0.33
CA SER A 23 -3.94 -0.63 1.18
C SER A 23 -4.68 -1.05 2.45
N THR A 24 -5.53 -0.17 2.98
CA THR A 24 -6.44 -0.48 4.10
C THR A 24 -7.43 -1.56 3.72
N LEU A 25 -8.15 -1.41 2.60
CA LEU A 25 -9.10 -2.43 2.13
C LEU A 25 -8.40 -3.76 1.83
N ALA A 26 -7.22 -3.71 1.20
CA ALA A 26 -6.46 -4.90 0.87
C ALA A 26 -6.03 -5.68 2.13
N LEU A 27 -5.61 -4.99 3.20
CA LEU A 27 -5.29 -5.62 4.47
C LEU A 27 -6.53 -6.22 5.15
N LEU A 28 -7.68 -5.51 5.13
CA LEU A 28 -8.94 -6.05 5.66
C LEU A 28 -9.36 -7.34 4.95
N VAL A 29 -9.30 -7.35 3.62
CA VAL A 29 -9.62 -8.53 2.80
C VAL A 29 -8.64 -9.67 3.07
N THR A 30 -7.35 -9.37 3.22
CA THR A 30 -6.31 -10.37 3.51
C THR A 30 -6.52 -10.98 4.89
N ALA A 31 -6.72 -10.16 5.93
CA ALA A 31 -7.03 -10.64 7.29
C ALA A 31 -8.28 -11.51 7.31
N LYS A 32 -9.37 -11.08 6.66
CA LYS A 32 -10.60 -11.87 6.57
C LYS A 32 -10.37 -13.20 5.85
N ALA A 33 -9.54 -13.22 4.82
CA ALA A 33 -9.22 -14.46 4.11
C ALA A 33 -8.39 -15.43 4.96
N PHE A 34 -7.49 -14.92 5.81
CA PHE A 34 -6.73 -15.72 6.77
C PHE A 34 -7.63 -16.29 7.85
N ASP A 35 -8.54 -15.47 8.42
CA ASP A 35 -9.54 -15.93 9.39
C ASP A 35 -10.42 -17.06 8.83
N LEU A 36 -10.86 -16.95 7.57
CA LEU A 36 -11.69 -17.97 6.92
C LEU A 36 -10.96 -19.29 6.64
N LEU A 37 -9.63 -19.28 6.69
CA LEU A 37 -8.78 -20.45 6.46
C LEU A 37 -8.12 -20.95 7.74
N ASP A 38 -8.47 -20.36 8.90
CA ASP A 38 -7.84 -20.64 10.19
C ASP A 38 -6.30 -20.45 10.18
N ILE A 39 -5.81 -19.54 9.35
CA ILE A 39 -4.39 -19.16 9.31
C ILE A 39 -4.17 -17.99 10.27
N PRO A 40 -3.16 -18.03 11.17
CA PRO A 40 -2.89 -16.93 12.09
C PRO A 40 -2.65 -15.61 11.35
N ARG A 41 -3.30 -14.52 11.79
CA ARG A 41 -3.08 -13.17 11.23
C ARG A 41 -1.62 -12.71 11.33
N LYS A 42 -0.85 -13.27 12.26
CA LYS A 42 0.62 -13.07 12.37
C LYS A 42 1.40 -13.52 11.14
N ASN A 43 0.80 -14.36 10.29
CA ASN A 43 1.41 -14.71 9.01
C ASN A 43 1.22 -13.65 7.91
N ILE A 44 0.47 -12.57 8.20
CA ILE A 44 0.42 -11.38 7.36
C ILE A 44 1.53 -10.45 7.81
N LEU A 45 2.51 -10.23 6.94
CA LEU A 45 3.56 -9.26 7.12
C LEU A 45 3.16 -7.95 6.44
N ALA A 46 2.70 -7.01 7.25
CA ALA A 46 2.31 -5.67 6.83
C ALA A 46 3.50 -4.71 6.98
N ILE A 47 3.87 -4.03 5.89
CA ILE A 47 5.08 -3.21 5.82
C ILE A 47 4.72 -1.77 5.49
N THR A 48 5.09 -0.83 6.36
CA THR A 48 5.07 0.60 6.04
C THR A 48 6.44 1.02 5.51
N MET A 49 6.44 1.80 4.44
CA MET A 49 7.66 2.18 3.70
C MET A 49 7.76 3.70 3.53
N PRO A 50 8.13 4.43 4.60
CA PRO A 50 8.18 5.88 4.56
C PRO A 50 9.23 6.37 3.54
N GLY A 51 8.81 7.30 2.69
CA GLY A 51 9.64 7.97 1.68
C GLY A 51 9.69 9.48 1.91
N PHE A 52 9.90 10.26 0.85
CA PHE A 52 10.03 11.72 0.96
C PHE A 52 8.70 12.45 1.14
N GLY A 53 7.60 11.89 0.62
CA GLY A 53 6.25 12.44 0.76
C GLY A 53 5.42 11.90 1.92
N THR A 54 5.99 11.02 2.76
CA THR A 54 5.27 10.44 3.89
C THR A 54 5.03 11.49 4.97
N THR A 55 3.77 11.63 5.39
CA THR A 55 3.36 12.54 6.46
C THR A 55 3.21 11.80 7.78
N ASP A 56 3.33 12.51 8.91
CA ASP A 56 3.08 11.94 10.24
C ASP A 56 1.66 11.37 10.36
N VAL A 57 0.69 11.99 9.68
CA VAL A 57 -0.72 11.56 9.69
C VAL A 57 -0.88 10.20 9.01
N THR A 58 -0.41 10.05 7.77
CA THR A 58 -0.54 8.78 7.03
C THR A 58 0.29 7.67 7.65
N TYR A 59 1.49 7.97 8.14
CA TYR A 59 2.32 7.03 8.88
C TYR A 59 1.64 6.53 10.16
N THR A 60 1.13 7.45 10.98
CA THR A 60 0.45 7.08 12.23
C THR A 60 -0.79 6.26 11.95
N ASN A 61 -1.61 6.65 10.96
CA ASN A 61 -2.77 5.87 10.53
C ASN A 61 -2.38 4.44 10.13
N ALA A 62 -1.34 4.27 9.30
CA ALA A 62 -0.86 2.95 8.89
C ALA A 62 -0.43 2.10 10.09
N MET A 63 0.40 2.66 10.98
CA MET A 63 0.94 1.94 12.14
C MET A 63 -0.15 1.54 13.13
N GLU A 64 -1.08 2.45 13.46
CA GLU A 64 -2.19 2.15 14.36
C GLU A 64 -3.14 1.13 13.75
N PHE A 65 -3.41 1.23 12.44
CA PHE A 65 -4.28 0.30 11.74
C PHE A 65 -3.68 -1.11 11.75
N MET A 66 -2.41 -1.27 11.34
CA MET A 66 -1.72 -2.56 11.36
C MET A 66 -1.69 -3.17 12.78
N LYS A 67 -1.43 -2.37 13.81
CA LYS A 67 -1.47 -2.85 15.21
C LYS A 67 -2.85 -3.36 15.58
N SER A 68 -3.92 -2.65 15.20
CA SER A 68 -5.29 -3.07 15.48
C SER A 68 -5.72 -4.34 14.76
N MET A 69 -5.06 -4.69 13.65
CA MET A 69 -5.34 -5.91 12.88
C MET A 69 -4.61 -7.15 13.41
N ASP A 70 -3.75 -7.00 14.42
CA ASP A 70 -2.93 -8.05 15.03
C ASP A 70 -2.00 -8.79 14.04
N VAL A 71 -1.50 -8.10 13.03
CA VAL A 71 -0.57 -8.64 12.03
C VAL A 71 0.89 -8.53 12.47
N GLU A 72 1.82 -9.14 11.73
CA GLU A 72 3.25 -8.83 11.87
C GLU A 72 3.54 -7.52 11.16
N ILE A 73 4.29 -6.63 11.82
CA ILE A 73 4.56 -5.27 11.33
C ILE A 73 6.04 -5.09 11.10
N ARG A 74 6.41 -4.51 9.95
CA ARG A 74 7.76 -4.00 9.70
C ARG A 74 7.70 -2.56 9.17
N GLU A 75 8.71 -1.79 9.51
CA GLU A 75 8.94 -0.47 8.93
C GLU A 75 10.27 -0.50 8.18
N ILE A 76 10.26 -0.04 6.93
CA ILE A 76 11.45 -0.01 6.08
C ILE A 76 11.51 1.34 5.37
N ASN A 77 12.39 2.21 5.82
CA ASN A 77 12.58 3.52 5.20
C ASN A 77 13.28 3.37 3.83
N ILE A 78 12.72 3.97 2.79
CA ILE A 78 13.23 3.82 1.41
C ILE A 78 14.15 4.97 0.97
N LYS A 79 14.34 6.00 1.81
CA LYS A 79 15.01 7.26 1.41
C LYS A 79 16.43 7.00 0.94
N ASP A 80 17.22 6.24 1.69
CA ASP A 80 18.63 6.01 1.37
C ASP A 80 18.79 5.21 0.07
N ALA A 81 17.97 4.17 -0.12
CA ALA A 81 17.94 3.39 -1.36
C ALA A 81 17.52 4.26 -2.56
N CYS A 82 16.52 5.12 -2.39
CA CYS A 82 16.10 6.07 -3.44
C CYS A 82 17.20 7.09 -3.76
N LEU A 83 17.87 7.67 -2.75
CA LEU A 83 18.99 8.61 -2.95
C LEU A 83 20.14 7.96 -3.71
N GLN A 84 20.46 6.72 -3.37
CA GLN A 84 21.46 5.94 -4.10
C GLN A 84 21.03 5.70 -5.55
N HIS A 85 19.79 5.26 -5.77
CA HIS A 85 19.28 5.02 -7.12
C HIS A 85 19.25 6.31 -7.98
N PHE A 86 18.84 7.45 -7.39
CA PHE A 86 18.90 8.75 -8.06
C PHE A 86 20.31 9.09 -8.51
N LYS A 87 21.32 8.87 -7.65
CA LYS A 87 22.72 9.05 -8.01
C LYS A 87 23.14 8.13 -9.16
N ASP A 88 22.74 6.86 -9.13
CA ASP A 88 23.13 5.86 -10.14
C ASP A 88 22.57 6.19 -11.53
N ILE A 89 21.38 6.79 -11.61
CA ILE A 89 20.76 7.20 -12.87
C ILE A 89 21.06 8.66 -13.25
N GLY A 90 21.82 9.39 -12.43
CA GLY A 90 22.14 10.81 -12.66
C GLY A 90 20.94 11.76 -12.50
N HIS A 91 19.95 11.40 -11.69
CA HIS A 91 18.78 12.23 -11.40
C HIS A 91 19.03 13.11 -10.17
N ASP A 92 18.80 14.42 -10.28
CA ASP A 92 18.89 15.34 -9.14
C ASP A 92 17.66 15.17 -8.22
N PRO A 93 17.84 14.80 -6.93
CA PRO A 93 16.72 14.65 -5.99
C PRO A 93 15.88 15.91 -5.78
N ALA A 94 16.38 17.10 -6.15
CA ALA A 94 15.61 18.35 -6.11
C ALA A 94 14.59 18.46 -7.27
N ILE A 95 14.72 17.65 -8.33
CA ILE A 95 13.79 17.60 -9.46
C ILE A 95 12.67 16.62 -9.13
N HIS A 96 11.53 17.15 -8.67
CA HIS A 96 10.34 16.37 -8.31
C HIS A 96 9.44 16.07 -9.52
N ASP A 97 9.98 15.37 -10.52
CA ASP A 97 9.24 14.94 -11.71
C ASP A 97 8.74 13.48 -11.62
N VAL A 98 8.28 12.93 -12.75
CA VAL A 98 7.80 11.54 -12.83
C VAL A 98 8.90 10.53 -12.45
N THR A 99 10.17 10.83 -12.70
CA THR A 99 11.29 9.97 -12.31
C THR A 99 11.39 9.90 -10.79
N TYR A 100 11.30 11.04 -10.11
CA TYR A 100 11.32 11.13 -8.65
C TYR A 100 10.22 10.30 -7.97
N GLU A 101 9.01 10.36 -8.52
CA GLU A 101 7.88 9.55 -8.03
C GLU A 101 8.08 8.06 -8.33
N ASN A 102 8.47 7.72 -9.56
CA ASN A 102 8.58 6.33 -10.01
C ASN A 102 9.70 5.55 -9.31
N VAL A 103 10.83 6.18 -8.98
CA VAL A 103 11.92 5.53 -8.22
C VAL A 103 11.40 5.07 -6.86
N GLN A 104 10.68 5.94 -6.15
CA GLN A 104 10.10 5.60 -4.85
C GLN A 104 9.04 4.49 -4.95
N ALA A 105 8.22 4.47 -6.01
CA ALA A 105 7.21 3.43 -6.20
C ALA A 105 7.85 2.06 -6.52
N ARG A 106 8.90 2.05 -7.35
CA ARG A 106 9.64 0.83 -7.72
C ARG A 106 10.42 0.26 -6.55
N GLU A 107 11.08 1.10 -5.76
CA GLU A 107 11.82 0.68 -4.57
C GLU A 107 10.91 -0.07 -3.58
N ARG A 108 9.70 0.47 -3.34
CA ARG A 108 8.71 -0.20 -2.47
C ARG A 108 8.33 -1.58 -2.98
N THR A 109 8.03 -1.70 -4.27
CA THR A 109 7.67 -2.98 -4.87
C THR A 109 8.83 -3.97 -4.84
N GLN A 110 10.06 -3.51 -5.10
CA GLN A 110 11.26 -4.34 -5.00
C GLN A 110 11.40 -4.93 -3.59
N ILE A 111 11.33 -4.08 -2.56
CA ILE A 111 11.38 -4.51 -1.15
C ILE A 111 10.28 -5.55 -0.85
N LEU A 112 9.03 -5.30 -1.27
CA LEU A 112 7.93 -6.23 -1.02
C LEU A 112 8.15 -7.59 -1.70
N MET A 113 8.61 -7.60 -2.94
CA MET A 113 8.89 -8.82 -3.71
C MET A 113 10.05 -9.61 -3.09
N ASP A 114 11.14 -8.94 -2.73
CA ASP A 114 12.32 -9.59 -2.14
C ASP A 114 12.02 -10.13 -0.74
N ILE A 115 11.22 -9.42 0.05
CA ILE A 115 10.75 -9.92 1.35
C ILE A 115 9.81 -11.11 1.15
N ALA A 116 8.90 -11.07 0.19
CA ALA A 116 8.04 -12.21 -0.12
C ALA A 116 8.87 -13.45 -0.52
N ASN A 117 9.92 -13.29 -1.32
CA ASN A 117 10.84 -14.37 -1.66
C ASN A 117 11.54 -14.92 -0.39
N LYS A 118 12.05 -14.03 0.47
CA LYS A 118 12.73 -14.41 1.72
C LYS A 118 11.82 -15.13 2.72
N GLU A 119 10.57 -14.68 2.82
CA GLU A 119 9.61 -15.17 3.82
C GLU A 119 8.70 -16.29 3.26
N GLY A 120 8.86 -16.67 1.99
CA GLY A 120 8.01 -17.66 1.32
C GLY A 120 6.55 -17.21 1.24
N GLY A 121 6.30 -15.95 0.89
CA GLY A 121 4.97 -15.35 0.90
C GLY A 121 4.47 -14.84 -0.44
N LEU A 122 3.20 -14.41 -0.45
CA LEU A 122 2.56 -13.76 -1.59
C LEU A 122 2.52 -12.24 -1.41
N VAL A 123 3.03 -11.49 -2.39
CA VAL A 123 2.81 -10.04 -2.43
C VAL A 123 1.36 -9.74 -2.83
N ILE A 124 0.65 -9.03 -1.95
CA ILE A 124 -0.74 -8.61 -2.15
C ILE A 124 -0.79 -7.20 -2.70
N GLY A 125 -1.35 -7.05 -3.90
CA GLY A 125 -1.49 -5.78 -4.58
C GLY A 125 -2.70 -5.00 -4.10
N THR A 126 -2.52 -3.69 -3.97
CA THR A 126 -3.53 -2.77 -3.40
C THR A 126 -4.24 -1.94 -4.47
N GLY A 127 -3.72 -1.88 -5.70
CA GLY A 127 -4.25 -1.02 -6.76
C GLY A 127 -5.72 -1.31 -7.11
N ASP A 128 -6.48 -0.24 -7.27
CA ASP A 128 -7.93 -0.29 -7.52
C ASP A 128 -8.28 -0.14 -9.03
N LEU A 129 -9.52 -0.47 -9.40
CA LEU A 129 -9.96 -0.45 -10.80
C LEU A 129 -9.86 0.95 -11.44
N SER A 130 -10.10 2.01 -10.68
CA SER A 130 -10.00 3.38 -11.18
C SER A 130 -8.55 3.77 -11.48
N GLU A 131 -7.60 3.34 -10.66
CA GLU A 131 -6.16 3.54 -10.89
C GLU A 131 -5.70 2.78 -12.14
N LEU A 132 -6.13 1.52 -12.29
CA LEU A 132 -5.83 0.71 -13.47
C LEU A 132 -6.42 1.30 -14.75
N ALA A 133 -7.68 1.74 -14.72
CA ALA A 133 -8.36 2.29 -15.89
C ALA A 133 -7.78 3.64 -16.35
N LEU A 134 -7.29 4.46 -15.42
CA LEU A 134 -6.71 5.78 -15.72
C LEU A 134 -5.20 5.76 -15.94
N GLY A 135 -4.54 4.61 -15.72
CA GLY A 135 -3.08 4.53 -15.69
C GLY A 135 -2.47 5.31 -14.53
N TRP A 136 -3.21 5.49 -13.43
CA TRP A 136 -2.71 6.17 -12.24
C TRP A 136 -1.94 5.19 -11.33
N CYS A 137 -0.93 4.56 -11.90
CA CYS A 137 -0.03 3.63 -11.23
C CYS A 137 1.38 3.76 -11.81
N THR A 138 2.39 3.23 -11.13
CA THR A 138 3.73 3.07 -11.69
C THR A 138 3.83 1.67 -12.28
N TYR A 139 4.03 1.56 -13.60
CA TYR A 139 4.36 0.28 -14.21
C TYR A 139 5.69 -0.26 -13.65
N ASN A 140 5.69 -1.55 -13.31
CA ASN A 140 6.75 -2.22 -12.55
C ASN A 140 7.00 -1.62 -11.14
N GLY A 141 6.05 -0.86 -10.60
CA GLY A 141 6.00 -0.38 -9.24
C GLY A 141 4.73 -0.88 -8.56
N ASP A 142 3.90 0.02 -8.06
CA ASP A 142 2.66 -0.28 -7.32
C ASP A 142 1.63 -1.11 -8.12
N HIS A 143 1.74 -1.14 -9.46
CA HIS A 143 0.92 -2.00 -10.31
C HIS A 143 1.22 -3.51 -10.12
N MET A 144 2.46 -3.88 -9.75
CA MET A 144 2.89 -5.28 -9.71
C MET A 144 2.60 -5.94 -8.36
N SER A 145 2.03 -7.13 -8.41
CA SER A 145 1.83 -8.00 -7.25
C SER A 145 1.59 -9.44 -7.71
N MET A 146 1.70 -10.41 -6.81
CA MET A 146 1.36 -11.80 -7.11
C MET A 146 -0.15 -12.05 -7.13
N TYR A 147 -0.90 -11.20 -6.41
CA TYR A 147 -2.36 -11.18 -6.43
C TYR A 147 -2.92 -9.79 -6.04
N ALA A 148 -3.59 -9.11 -6.97
CA ALA A 148 -4.23 -7.82 -6.74
C ALA A 148 -5.68 -7.98 -6.26
N VAL A 149 -5.94 -7.72 -4.98
CA VAL A 149 -7.27 -7.97 -4.38
C VAL A 149 -8.30 -6.91 -4.75
N ASN A 150 -7.86 -5.70 -5.06
CA ASN A 150 -8.73 -4.55 -5.35
C ASN A 150 -8.93 -4.30 -6.86
N ALA A 151 -8.34 -5.12 -7.74
CA ALA A 151 -8.25 -4.83 -9.18
C ALA A 151 -9.60 -4.65 -9.90
N SER A 152 -10.70 -5.15 -9.34
CA SER A 152 -12.06 -5.01 -9.87
C SER A 152 -12.95 -4.05 -9.07
N ILE A 153 -12.39 -3.33 -8.10
CA ILE A 153 -13.12 -2.45 -7.18
C ILE A 153 -12.81 -1.00 -7.55
N PRO A 154 -13.79 -0.19 -7.99
CA PRO A 154 -13.54 1.23 -8.27
C PRO A 154 -13.34 2.03 -6.98
N LYS A 155 -12.62 3.16 -7.05
CA LYS A 155 -12.27 4.00 -5.88
C LYS A 155 -13.45 4.36 -4.99
N THR A 156 -14.59 4.69 -5.61
CA THR A 156 -15.82 5.03 -4.89
C THR A 156 -16.33 3.86 -4.05
N LEU A 157 -16.24 2.63 -4.57
CA LEU A 157 -16.62 1.43 -3.84
C LEU A 157 -15.59 1.07 -2.76
N VAL A 158 -14.29 1.34 -2.95
CA VAL A 158 -13.28 1.14 -1.90
C VAL A 158 -13.67 1.91 -0.63
N SER A 159 -13.98 3.21 -0.75
CA SER A 159 -14.41 4.03 0.39
C SER A 159 -15.68 3.49 1.05
N PHE A 160 -16.68 3.09 0.27
CA PHE A 160 -17.91 2.50 0.79
C PHE A 160 -17.66 1.19 1.56
N LEU A 161 -16.80 0.31 1.03
CA LEU A 161 -16.47 -0.97 1.69
C LEU A 161 -15.70 -0.76 2.98
N VAL A 162 -14.70 0.13 3.00
CA VAL A 162 -13.95 0.45 4.22
C VAL A 162 -14.89 1.01 5.28
N LYS A 163 -15.80 1.92 4.90
CA LYS A 163 -16.83 2.44 5.81
C LYS A 163 -17.75 1.33 6.31
N TRP A 164 -18.22 0.46 5.43
CA TRP A 164 -19.10 -0.65 5.82
C TRP A 164 -18.42 -1.58 6.83
N VAL A 165 -17.14 -1.90 6.64
CA VAL A 165 -16.36 -2.69 7.60
C VAL A 165 -16.22 -1.96 8.95
N ALA A 166 -15.92 -0.67 8.93
CA ALA A 166 -15.85 0.14 10.15
C ALA A 166 -17.19 0.18 10.91
N ASP A 167 -18.31 0.23 10.17
CA ASP A 167 -19.65 0.32 10.75
C ASP A 167 -20.14 -1.02 11.33
N ASN A 168 -19.76 -2.15 10.73
CA ASN A 168 -20.41 -3.44 10.97
C ASN A 168 -19.51 -4.55 11.51
N MET A 169 -18.18 -4.44 11.39
CA MET A 169 -17.27 -5.57 11.66
C MET A 169 -16.20 -5.28 12.71
N LEU A 170 -15.99 -4.01 13.06
CA LEU A 170 -14.93 -3.60 13.97
C LEU A 170 -15.51 -2.80 15.13
N GLU A 171 -15.08 -3.15 16.33
CA GLU A 171 -15.36 -2.39 17.55
C GLU A 171 -14.15 -1.54 17.92
N SER A 172 -14.34 -0.52 18.77
CA SER A 172 -13.27 0.21 19.46
C SER A 172 -12.28 1.00 18.56
N LYS A 173 -10.98 0.94 18.88
CA LYS A 173 -9.89 1.72 18.29
C LYS A 173 -9.67 1.46 16.80
N ALA A 174 -9.94 0.23 16.32
CA ALA A 174 -9.81 -0.11 14.91
C ALA A 174 -10.80 0.69 14.04
N LYS A 175 -12.03 0.88 14.53
CA LYS A 175 -13.08 1.69 13.88
C LYS A 175 -12.68 3.16 13.79
N GLU A 176 -12.14 3.73 14.87
CA GLU A 176 -11.66 5.12 14.89
C GLU A 176 -10.54 5.36 13.87
N VAL A 177 -9.59 4.43 13.77
CA VAL A 177 -8.50 4.51 12.78
C VAL A 177 -9.04 4.42 11.36
N LEU A 178 -10.00 3.53 11.07
CA LEU A 178 -10.63 3.47 9.75
C LEU A 178 -11.34 4.77 9.37
N TYR A 179 -12.04 5.41 10.31
CA TYR A 179 -12.66 6.71 10.04
C TYR A 179 -11.64 7.81 9.80
N ARG A 180 -10.51 7.82 10.51
CA ARG A 180 -9.41 8.74 10.22
C ARG A 180 -8.85 8.54 8.81
N ILE A 181 -8.69 7.30 8.37
CA ILE A 181 -8.24 6.97 7.01
C ILE A 181 -9.28 7.44 5.98
N LEU A 182 -10.57 7.18 6.20
CA LEU A 182 -11.66 7.65 5.34
C LEU A 182 -11.71 9.18 5.18
N ASN A 183 -11.40 9.90 6.25
CA ASN A 183 -11.40 11.37 6.27
C ASN A 183 -10.06 11.99 5.83
N THR A 184 -9.04 11.19 5.57
CA THR A 184 -7.74 11.69 5.10
C THR A 184 -7.88 12.17 3.65
N PRO A 185 -7.54 13.43 3.32
CA PRO A 185 -7.62 13.93 1.95
C PRO A 185 -6.74 13.13 1.00
N ILE A 186 -7.24 12.88 -0.21
CA ILE A 186 -6.45 12.24 -1.27
C ILE A 186 -5.35 13.22 -1.70
N SER A 187 -4.09 12.84 -1.49
CA SER A 187 -2.89 13.66 -1.72
C SER A 187 -1.88 12.91 -2.60
N PRO A 188 -1.00 13.60 -3.37
CA PRO A 188 0.16 12.96 -3.99
C PRO A 188 1.16 12.48 -2.92
N GLU A 189 1.05 11.21 -2.51
CA GLU A 189 1.83 10.61 -1.40
C GLU A 189 3.36 10.53 -1.63
N LEU A 190 3.83 10.88 -2.83
CA LEU A 190 5.24 10.75 -3.23
C LEU A 190 6.00 12.08 -3.26
N LEU A 191 5.29 13.21 -3.22
CA LEU A 191 5.88 14.54 -3.22
C LEU A 191 6.02 15.06 -1.78
N PRO A 192 7.07 15.82 -1.46
CA PRO A 192 7.17 16.50 -0.17
C PRO A 192 5.95 17.41 0.07
N PRO A 193 5.46 17.55 1.33
CA PRO A 193 4.26 18.32 1.65
C PRO A 193 4.24 19.77 1.14
N ASP A 194 5.42 20.40 1.04
CA ASP A 194 5.58 21.80 0.62
C ASP A 194 5.85 21.98 -0.89
N ALA A 195 5.88 20.89 -1.68
CA ALA A 195 6.12 20.97 -3.10
C ALA A 195 4.90 21.58 -3.82
N LYS A 196 5.06 22.79 -4.39
CA LYS A 196 4.04 23.42 -5.24
C LYS A 196 3.64 22.47 -6.37
N VAL A 197 2.45 21.88 -6.26
CA VAL A 197 1.87 21.02 -7.29
C VAL A 197 1.55 21.87 -8.52
N LYS A 198 2.47 21.96 -9.48
CA LYS A 198 2.08 22.27 -10.85
C LYS A 198 1.33 21.05 -11.35
N SER A 199 0.01 21.15 -11.44
CA SER A 199 -0.89 20.13 -11.99
C SER A 199 -0.60 19.87 -13.47
N THR A 200 0.53 19.25 -13.75
CA THR A 200 0.74 18.55 -15.01
C THR A 200 -0.19 17.35 -14.96
N LYS A 201 -1.11 17.26 -15.93
CA LYS A 201 -1.99 16.11 -16.14
C LYS A 201 -1.19 14.82 -15.88
N LYS A 202 -1.49 14.13 -14.77
CA LYS A 202 -0.83 12.89 -14.35
C LYS A 202 -0.98 11.84 -15.46
N ARG A 203 -0.06 11.82 -16.40
CA ARG A 203 0.23 10.65 -17.23
C ARG A 203 1.39 9.95 -16.55
N ARG A 204 1.09 9.20 -15.48
CA ARG A 204 2.05 8.20 -15.01
C ARG A 204 2.10 7.15 -16.14
N THR A 205 3.29 6.96 -16.67
CA THR A 205 3.60 6.17 -17.86
C THR A 205 2.95 4.79 -17.80
N LEU A 206 2.01 4.55 -18.72
CA LEU A 206 1.87 3.26 -19.38
C LEU A 206 3.16 2.99 -20.19
#